data_AF-A0A410PRG3-F1
#
_entry.id   AF-A0A410PRG3-F1
#
_cell.length_a   1.000
_cell.length_b   1.000
_cell.length_c   1.000
_cell.angle_alpha   90.00
_cell.angle_beta   90.00
_cell.angle_gamma   90.00
#
_symmetry.space_group_name_H-M   'P 1'
#
loop_
_entity.id
_entity.type
_entity.pdbx_description
1 polymer ?
#
loop_
_entity_poly.entity_id
_entity_poly.type
_entity_poly.pdbx_seq_one_letter_code
_entity_poly.pdbx_strand_id
1 'polypeptide(L)'
;MIIYVSKELKSISSELRKRGYTVVEENSSSPCDAIICNIKNGGLQNVNMQSNVRTEGTLIIDSGSKNIDEIEYILNNRVYSSLF
;
A
#
# COMPACT_ATOMS: atom_id res chain seq x y z
N MET A 1 9.35 4.27 -5.09
CA MET A 1 8.29 3.27 -4.84
C MET A 1 6.94 3.97 -4.89
N ILE A 2 6.02 3.45 -5.70
CA ILE A 2 4.66 3.96 -5.87
C ILE A 2 3.73 3.18 -4.94
N ILE A 3 3.04 3.89 -4.05
CA ILE A 3 2.19 3.31 -3.03
C ILE A 3 0.77 3.81 -3.21
N TYR A 4 -0.19 2.90 -3.34
CA TYR A 4 -1.60 3.23 -3.16
C TYR A 4 -1.95 3.17 -1.67
N VAL A 5 -2.69 4.17 -1.20
CA VAL A 5 -3.20 4.22 0.18
C VAL A 5 -4.70 4.46 0.14
N SER A 6 -5.48 3.62 0.83
CA SER A 6 -6.94 3.78 0.91
C SER A 6 -7.31 5.16 1.47
N LYS A 7 -8.36 5.75 0.90
CA LYS A 7 -8.74 7.17 1.09
C LYS A 7 -8.98 7.57 2.55
N GLU A 8 -9.43 6.64 3.38
CA GLU A 8 -9.67 6.82 4.81
C GLU A 8 -8.37 6.97 5.63
N LEU A 9 -7.23 6.52 5.11
CA LEU A 9 -5.94 6.51 5.79
C LEU A 9 -5.12 7.79 5.55
N LYS A 10 -5.76 8.96 5.64
CA LYS A 10 -5.14 10.27 5.31
C LYS A 10 -3.87 10.59 6.11
N SER A 11 -3.81 10.15 7.36
CA SER A 11 -2.61 10.35 8.19
C SER A 11 -1.42 9.57 7.66
N ILE A 12 -1.65 8.33 7.22
CA ILE A 12 -0.61 7.45 6.67
C ILE A 12 -0.12 8.01 5.34
N SER A 13 -1.03 8.42 4.45
CA SER A 13 -0.64 8.99 3.15
C SER A 13 0.19 10.27 3.29
N SER A 14 -0.17 11.14 4.24
CA SER A 14 0.61 12.36 4.54
C SER A 14 2.02 12.03 5.03
N GLU A 15 2.16 11.12 5.99
CA GLU A 15 3.48 10.74 6.51
C GLU A 15 4.34 10.05 5.46
N LEU A 16 3.78 9.16 4.63
CA LEU A 16 4.52 8.53 3.54
C LEU A 16 5.01 9.56 2.51
N ARG A 17 4.19 10.56 2.16
CA ARG A 17 4.62 11.66 1.29
C ARG A 17 5.78 12.46 1.91
N LYS A 18 5.71 12.77 3.22
CA LYS A 18 6.81 13.46 3.93
C LYS A 18 8.11 12.66 3.94
N ARG A 19 8.02 11.32 3.97
CA ARG A 19 9.17 10.39 3.90
C ARG A 19 9.69 10.17 2.48
N GLY A 20 9.12 10.85 1.48
CA GLY A 20 9.61 10.83 0.10
C GLY A 20 8.97 9.76 -0.80
N TYR A 21 7.92 9.07 -0.33
CA TYR A 21 7.20 8.09 -1.15
C TYR A 21 6.21 8.76 -2.11
N THR A 22 6.05 8.17 -3.30
CA THR A 22 5.02 8.58 -4.26
C THR A 22 3.70 7.91 -3.87
N VAL A 23 2.79 8.65 -3.26
CA VAL A 23 1.47 8.14 -2.85
C VAL A 23 0.39 8.52 -3.87
N VAL A 24 -0.23 7.51 -4.46
CA VAL A 24 -1.31 7.64 -5.44
C VAL A 24 -2.68 7.38 -4.83
N GLU A 25 -3.71 7.97 -5.44
CA GLU A 25 -5.11 7.87 -5.02
C GLU A 25 -5.91 6.96 -5.97
N GLU A 26 -7.18 6.70 -5.66
CA GLU A 26 -8.07 5.91 -6.52
C GLU A 26 -8.10 6.45 -7.95
N ASN A 27 -8.00 5.52 -8.92
CA ASN A 27 -7.97 5.74 -10.38
C ASN A 27 -6.62 6.10 -11.01
N SER A 28 -5.50 5.96 -10.30
CA SER A 28 -4.20 5.96 -11.00
C SER A 28 -4.09 4.71 -11.88
N SER A 29 -4.03 4.87 -13.21
CA SER A 29 -3.81 3.77 -14.17
C SER A 29 -2.42 3.11 -14.06
N SER A 30 -1.61 3.52 -13.08
CA SER A 30 -0.25 3.06 -12.88
C SER A 30 -0.22 1.90 -11.88
N PRO A 31 0.44 0.79 -12.22
CA PRO A 31 0.59 -0.33 -11.30
C PRO A 31 1.45 0.07 -10.10
N CYS A 32 0.98 -0.26 -8.89
CA CYS A 32 1.63 0.11 -7.64
C CYS A 32 2.57 -0.99 -7.12
N ASP A 33 3.63 -0.57 -6.43
CA ASP A 33 4.57 -1.48 -5.76
C ASP A 33 3.98 -1.98 -4.43
N ALA A 34 3.15 -1.16 -3.77
CA ALA A 34 2.48 -1.48 -2.52
C ALA A 34 1.07 -0.85 -2.44
N ILE A 35 0.20 -1.51 -1.69
CA ILE A 35 -1.18 -1.14 -1.35
C ILE A 35 -1.29 -1.17 0.17
N ILE A 36 -1.73 -0.07 0.75
CA ILE A 36 -2.00 0.04 2.19
C ILE A 36 -3.49 0.30 2.36
N CYS A 37 -4.16 -0.61 3.07
CA CYS A 37 -5.60 -0.58 3.24
C CYS A 37 -6.00 -1.09 4.63
N ASN A 38 -7.25 -0.82 5.03
CA ASN A 38 -7.86 -1.50 6.17
C ASN A 38 -8.74 -2.65 5.68
N ILE A 39 -8.28 -3.89 5.86
CA ILE A 39 -9.00 -5.08 5.34
C ILE A 39 -10.37 -5.23 6.02
N LYS A 40 -10.46 -5.01 7.34
CA LYS A 40 -11.70 -5.18 8.11
C LYS A 40 -12.82 -4.24 7.67
N ASN A 41 -12.46 -3.07 7.15
CA ASN A 41 -13.40 -2.06 6.69
C ASN A 41 -13.66 -2.10 5.17
N GLY A 42 -13.34 -3.21 4.51
CA GLY A 42 -13.57 -3.37 3.08
C GLY A 42 -12.60 -2.56 2.22
N GLY A 43 -11.43 -2.17 2.74
CA GLY A 43 -10.46 -1.31 2.05
C GLY A 43 -9.89 -1.89 0.74
N LEU A 44 -10.08 -3.20 0.49
CA LEU A 44 -9.74 -3.85 -0.78
C LEU A 44 -10.86 -3.78 -1.83
N GLN A 45 -12.11 -3.49 -1.44
CA GLN A 45 -13.25 -3.43 -2.36
C GLN A 45 -13.17 -2.24 -3.31
N ASN A 46 -12.55 -1.14 -2.86
CA ASN A 46 -12.39 0.08 -3.66
C ASN A 46 -11.09 0.09 -4.46
N VAL A 47 -10.21 -0.89 -4.25
CA VAL A 47 -9.01 -1.06 -5.08
C VAL A 47 -9.45 -1.67 -6.40
N ASN A 48 -9.34 -0.92 -7.49
CA ASN A 48 -9.46 -1.50 -8.83
C ASN A 48 -8.25 -2.43 -9.09
N MET A 49 -8.37 -3.68 -8.63
CA MET A 49 -7.29 -4.66 -8.67
C MET A 49 -6.85 -5.01 -10.10
N GLN A 50 -7.70 -4.77 -11.10
CA GLN A 50 -7.34 -5.04 -12.50
C GLN A 50 -6.36 -4.00 -13.09
N SER A 51 -6.36 -2.77 -12.59
CA SER A 51 -5.46 -1.70 -13.07
C SER A 51 -4.31 -1.39 -12.12
N ASN A 52 -4.48 -1.61 -10.82
CA ASN A 52 -3.55 -1.09 -9.80
C ASN A 52 -2.62 -2.16 -9.21
N VAL A 53 -2.92 -3.45 -9.41
CA VAL A 53 -2.16 -4.58 -8.86
C VAL A 53 -1.41 -5.25 -10.00
N ARG A 54 -0.08 -5.37 -9.88
CA ARG A 54 0.67 -6.25 -10.78
C ARG A 54 0.37 -7.69 -10.40
N THR A 55 0.30 -8.60 -11.37
CA THR A 55 0.07 -10.03 -11.14
C THR A 55 1.08 -10.62 -10.15
N GLU A 56 2.28 -10.03 -10.06
CA GLU A 56 3.32 -10.37 -9.11
C GLU A 56 4.01 -9.12 -8.54
N GLY A 57 4.53 -9.22 -7.31
CA GLY A 57 5.40 -8.20 -6.70
C GLY A 57 4.70 -7.07 -5.93
N THR A 58 3.40 -6.82 -6.14
CA THR A 58 2.65 -5.83 -5.35
C THR A 58 2.53 -6.27 -3.88
N LEU A 59 2.86 -5.38 -2.93
CA LEU A 59 2.58 -5.61 -1.50
C LEU A 59 1.16 -5.22 -1.15
N ILE A 60 0.53 -6.00 -0.28
CA ILE A 60 -0.68 -5.55 0.40
C ILE A 60 -0.35 -5.51 1.90
N ILE A 61 -0.52 -4.34 2.52
CA ILE A 61 -0.34 -4.13 3.97
C ILE A 61 -1.69 -3.78 4.58
N ASP A 62 -2.14 -4.60 5.53
CA ASP A 62 -3.25 -4.23 6.41
C ASP A 62 -2.78 -3.25 7.49
N SER A 63 -3.33 -2.03 7.45
CA SER A 63 -3.02 -0.95 8.39
C SER A 63 -3.80 -1.02 9.69
N GLY A 64 -4.77 -1.94 9.83
CA GLY A 64 -5.72 -1.97 10.94
C GLY A 64 -5.09 -2.04 12.34
N SER A 65 -3.84 -2.50 12.45
CA SER A 65 -3.10 -2.60 13.71
C SER A 65 -1.63 -2.19 13.57
N LYS A 66 -1.29 -1.33 12.60
CA LYS A 66 0.10 -0.91 12.35
C LYS A 66 0.20 0.60 12.35
N ASN A 67 1.22 1.11 13.00
CA ASN A 67 1.60 2.51 12.89
C ASN A 67 2.45 2.76 11.64
N ILE A 68 2.77 4.03 11.38
CA ILE A 68 3.51 4.44 10.19
C ILE A 68 4.94 3.88 10.13
N ASP A 69 5.62 3.75 11.27
CA ASP A 69 6.99 3.25 11.34
C ASP A 69 7.04 1.75 11.06
N GLU A 70 6.06 1.00 11.55
CA GLU A 70 5.89 -0.42 11.22
C GLU A 70 5.57 -0.62 9.74
N ILE A 71 4.73 0.24 9.16
CA ILE A 71 4.43 0.22 7.72
C ILE A 71 5.71 0.48 6.92
N GLU A 72 6.47 1.52 7.25
CA GLU A 72 7.74 1.83 6.57
C GLU A 72 8.77 0.73 6.73
N TYR A 73 8.88 0.14 7.91
CA TYR A 73 9.73 -1.02 8.15
C TYR A 73 9.37 -2.18 7.21
N ILE A 74 8.08 -2.51 7.08
CA ILE A 74 7.61 -3.56 6.17
C ILE A 74 7.93 -3.20 4.70
N LEU A 75 7.75 -1.95 4.30
CA LEU A 75 8.03 -1.50 2.94
C LEU A 75 9.50 -1.65 2.56
N ASN A 76 10.42 -1.34 3.48
CA ASN A 76 11.86 -1.32 3.21
C ASN A 76 12.56 -2.66 3.49
N ASN A 77 12.00 -3.48 4.38
CA ASN A 77 12.62 -4.75 4.81
C ASN A 77 11.92 -5.97 4.23
N ARG A 78 11.26 -5.81 3.08
CA ARG A 78 10.72 -6.94 2.32
C ARG A 78 11.83 -7.94 1.99
N VAL A 79 11.86 -9.04 2.71
CA VAL A 79 12.62 -10.23 2.31
C VAL A 79 11.76 -10.99 1.32
N TYR A 80 12.19 -11.06 0.06
CA TYR A 80 11.66 -12.02 -0.90
C TYR A 80 12.11 -13.41 -0.47
N SER A 81 11.48 -13.98 0.55
CA SER A 81 11.58 -15.42 0.78
C SER A 81 10.77 -16.08 -0.33
N SER A 82 11.45 -16.82 -1.19
CA SER A 82 10.80 -17.82 -2.04
C SER A 82 9.88 -18.65 -1.15
N LEU A 83 8.62 -18.82 -1.55
CA LEU A 83 7.68 -19.74 -0.88
C LEU A 83 7.98 -21.21 -1.25
N PHE A 84 9.10 -21.45 -1.92
CA PHE A 84 9.56 -22.74 -2.42
C PHE A 84 11.04 -22.95 -2.10
#